data_AF-A0A0W0Z4E2-F1
#
_entry.id   AF-A0A0W0Z4E2-F1
#
_cell.length_a   1.000
_cell.length_b   1.000
_cell.length_c   1.000
_cell.angle_alpha   90.00
_cell.angle_beta   90.00
_cell.angle_gamma   90.00
#
_symmetry.space_group_name_H-M   'P 1'
#
loop_
_entity.id
_entity.type
_entity.pdbx_description
1 polymer ?
#
loop_
_entity_poly.entity_id
_entity_poly.type
_entity_poly.pdbx_seq_one_letter_code
_entity_poly.pdbx_strand_id
1 'polypeptide(L)'
;MGMSTITRDALLAKLSEKKISWQRKRWKNYMEDVQQPNAIIVQVKNNDDVQKVIQAIKEMNDANPESKITLRAAAGWKDEPGSTWCCFPWKQKQKNTYNESFSFSQGARADVILRFDESFHTLKNLGPIEGSDDYLVQVNAGVQIAQLADWLRKQKLSLPTVSMIAWVTAVGLLANGGHGTGKKQPAFSGLIESMTICDMNGEIRTITRDDKDFTTLCAAHAGMLGVVLNVTLRVNKAFNLEETIRNYHDVETMNEDLDDLTDNNDYFTLMRIPTYPSSVIEERSIDKWHVRLWNKTDKKRTAYKSAPYAADASSLSQELQVQIGDSVQDFLLDAGLQHLFPAYMLLTAAVITKTRGTDARVDYENHITHYQVGFPKSLRDVSYFIPVNKAEAGEILGKIAKKVDDMLLEAAEQDEYPLTYAMYVRYLKGTSGGLSATATGDDQRILAIDMVTHPDAPGIQRFEEELLAYFNDELGIKPRHHPGKNFPTGVYNYADFLDADALDEYRDALTRWYKNEESLANSPFITPYMNDMVFTPPGYKPEALVEPSLKEPLPGQKHTDEERARFLDKLVKAIRDLPLADDHLNEIRDNFIEECNTMKNRLSEDTLALS
;
A
#
# COMPACT_ATOMS: atom_id res chain seq x y z
N MET A 1 -15.89 -1.19 22.80
CA MET A 1 -15.93 -2.34 23.73
C MET A 1 -15.77 -3.64 22.95
N GLY A 2 -14.99 -4.61 23.45
CA GLY A 2 -14.79 -5.90 22.77
C GLY A 2 -15.85 -6.94 23.16
N MET A 3 -15.96 -8.00 22.36
CA MET A 3 -16.87 -9.14 22.62
C MET A 3 -16.73 -9.71 24.05
N SER A 4 -17.84 -9.96 24.74
CA SER A 4 -17.84 -10.55 26.09
C SER A 4 -17.29 -11.99 26.10
N THR A 5 -16.82 -12.50 27.24
CA THR A 5 -16.36 -13.89 27.37
C THR A 5 -17.47 -14.90 27.09
N ILE A 6 -18.67 -14.64 27.58
CA ILE A 6 -19.83 -15.53 27.39
C ILE A 6 -20.22 -15.60 25.92
N THR A 7 -20.35 -14.43 25.27
CA THR A 7 -20.68 -14.34 23.84
C THR A 7 -19.63 -15.03 22.98
N ARG A 8 -18.34 -14.89 23.34
CA ARG A 8 -17.23 -15.56 22.66
C ARG A 8 -17.33 -17.08 22.76
N ASP A 9 -17.46 -17.62 23.97
CA ASP A 9 -17.47 -19.07 24.18
C ASP A 9 -18.68 -19.72 23.49
N ALA A 10 -19.84 -19.03 23.49
CA ALA A 10 -21.03 -19.46 22.75
C ALA A 10 -20.80 -19.49 21.22
N LEU A 11 -20.15 -18.46 20.65
CA LEU A 11 -19.80 -18.46 19.23
C LEU A 11 -18.85 -19.62 18.89
N LEU A 12 -17.82 -19.87 19.72
CA LEU A 12 -16.86 -20.96 19.51
C LEU A 12 -17.55 -22.34 19.54
N ALA A 13 -18.51 -22.53 20.44
CA ALA A 13 -19.33 -23.74 20.48
C ALA A 13 -20.13 -23.93 19.18
N LYS A 14 -20.79 -22.88 18.68
CA LYS A 14 -21.53 -22.91 17.42
C LYS A 14 -20.65 -23.18 16.19
N LEU A 15 -19.48 -22.54 16.11
CA LEU A 15 -18.52 -22.80 15.03
C LEU A 15 -18.08 -24.27 15.05
N SER A 16 -17.82 -24.82 16.24
CA SER A 16 -17.43 -26.22 16.40
C SER A 16 -18.54 -27.20 16.02
N GLU A 17 -19.79 -26.91 16.42
CA GLU A 17 -20.99 -27.67 16.02
C GLU A 17 -21.15 -27.71 14.50
N LYS A 18 -20.95 -26.56 13.84
CA LYS A 18 -20.99 -26.42 12.38
C LYS A 18 -19.74 -26.95 11.67
N LYS A 19 -18.79 -27.56 12.41
CA LYS A 19 -17.51 -28.12 11.94
C LYS A 19 -16.59 -27.09 11.25
N ILE A 20 -16.68 -25.83 11.66
CA ILE A 20 -15.84 -24.75 11.16
C ILE A 20 -14.55 -24.69 11.98
N SER A 21 -13.39 -24.66 11.31
CA SER A 21 -12.10 -24.52 11.97
C SER A 21 -11.88 -23.09 12.45
N TRP A 22 -11.46 -22.94 13.70
CA TRP A 22 -11.18 -21.64 14.31
C TRP A 22 -9.93 -21.69 15.19
N GLN A 23 -9.31 -20.52 15.38
CA GLN A 23 -8.20 -20.31 16.31
C GLN A 23 -8.41 -19.02 17.09
N ARG A 24 -8.18 -19.06 18.39
CA ARG A 24 -8.12 -17.84 19.21
C ARG A 24 -6.68 -17.39 19.33
N LYS A 25 -6.35 -16.21 18.79
CA LYS A 25 -5.02 -15.61 18.93
C LYS A 25 -5.10 -14.09 18.93
N ARG A 26 -3.99 -13.43 19.28
CA ARG A 26 -3.83 -12.01 18.95
C ARG A 26 -3.68 -11.93 17.43
N TRP A 27 -4.59 -11.23 16.77
CA TRP A 27 -4.43 -10.89 15.36
C TRP A 27 -3.64 -9.60 15.23
N LYS A 28 -2.81 -9.52 14.21
CA LYS A 28 -2.12 -8.31 13.77
C LYS A 28 -2.31 -8.14 12.27
N ASN A 29 -2.35 -6.90 11.80
CA ASN A 29 -2.19 -6.63 10.37
C ASN A 29 -0.72 -6.86 9.93
N TYR A 30 -0.44 -6.59 8.65
CA TYR A 30 0.90 -6.76 8.07
C TYR A 30 1.96 -5.91 8.76
N MET A 31 1.60 -4.65 9.04
CA MET A 31 2.44 -3.63 9.67
C MET A 31 2.67 -3.85 11.17
N GLU A 32 1.91 -4.76 11.78
CA GLU A 32 1.92 -5.07 13.21
C GLU A 32 1.51 -3.93 14.17
N ASP A 33 1.11 -2.78 13.65
CA ASP A 33 0.64 -1.60 14.37
C ASP A 33 -0.86 -1.71 14.76
N VAL A 34 -1.64 -2.45 13.98
CA VAL A 34 -3.03 -2.77 14.28
C VAL A 34 -3.12 -4.16 14.87
N GLN A 35 -3.80 -4.26 16.02
CA GLN A 35 -3.99 -5.54 16.69
C GLN A 35 -5.40 -5.72 17.25
N GLN A 36 -5.88 -6.96 17.19
CA GLN A 36 -7.06 -7.39 17.94
C GLN A 36 -6.66 -8.49 18.93
N PRO A 37 -6.63 -8.18 20.24
CA PRO A 37 -6.46 -9.19 21.27
C PRO A 37 -7.62 -10.19 21.24
N ASN A 38 -7.33 -11.48 21.40
CA ASN A 38 -8.33 -12.54 21.48
C ASN A 38 -9.28 -12.62 20.25
N ALA A 39 -8.79 -12.25 19.06
CA ALA A 39 -9.53 -12.44 17.83
C ALA A 39 -9.79 -13.94 17.56
N ILE A 40 -10.94 -14.22 16.96
CA ILE A 40 -11.27 -15.54 16.43
C ILE A 40 -10.92 -15.55 14.95
N ILE A 41 -9.92 -16.33 14.59
CA ILE A 41 -9.50 -16.51 13.21
C ILE A 41 -10.21 -17.74 12.65
N VAL A 42 -10.97 -17.56 11.58
CA VAL A 42 -11.73 -18.63 10.94
C VAL A 42 -11.19 -18.89 9.54
N GLN A 43 -10.91 -20.15 9.21
CA GLN A 43 -10.50 -20.54 7.86
C GLN A 43 -11.70 -21.15 7.13
N VAL A 44 -12.10 -20.55 6.01
CA VAL A 44 -13.20 -21.02 5.17
C VAL A 44 -12.69 -21.62 3.86
N LYS A 45 -13.33 -22.68 3.37
CA LYS A 45 -12.91 -23.41 2.15
C LYS A 45 -13.88 -23.24 0.99
N ASN A 46 -15.11 -22.84 1.27
CA ASN A 46 -16.17 -22.67 0.28
C ASN A 46 -17.26 -21.72 0.80
N ASN A 47 -18.24 -21.41 -0.05
CA ASN A 47 -19.32 -20.48 0.28
C ASN A 47 -20.17 -20.95 1.47
N ASP A 48 -20.39 -22.26 1.63
CA ASP A 48 -21.19 -22.82 2.72
C ASP A 48 -20.51 -22.59 4.08
N ASP A 49 -19.17 -22.70 4.15
CA ASP A 49 -18.42 -22.32 5.36
C ASP A 49 -18.63 -20.84 5.71
N VAL A 50 -18.60 -19.94 4.72
CA VAL A 50 -18.85 -18.50 4.92
C VAL A 50 -20.26 -18.26 5.47
N GLN A 51 -21.28 -18.88 4.86
CA GLN A 51 -22.67 -18.77 5.30
C GLN A 51 -22.83 -19.27 6.74
N LYS A 52 -22.25 -20.42 7.09
CA LYS A 52 -22.28 -20.99 8.45
C LYS A 52 -21.68 -20.06 9.50
N VAL A 53 -20.56 -19.41 9.18
CA VAL A 53 -19.90 -18.44 10.06
C VAL A 53 -20.79 -17.22 10.28
N ILE A 54 -21.32 -16.65 9.20
CA ILE A 54 -22.18 -15.47 9.27
C ILE A 54 -23.47 -15.78 10.03
N GLN A 55 -24.11 -16.92 9.77
CA GLN A 55 -25.31 -17.35 10.51
C GLN A 55 -25.03 -17.52 12.00
N ALA A 56 -23.89 -18.12 12.37
CA ALA A 56 -23.50 -18.24 13.78
C ALA A 56 -23.31 -16.88 14.44
N ILE A 57 -22.71 -15.91 13.74
CA ILE A 57 -22.54 -14.53 14.24
C ILE A 57 -23.88 -13.82 14.35
N LYS A 58 -24.75 -13.96 13.34
CA LYS A 58 -26.10 -13.39 13.37
C LYS A 58 -26.89 -13.90 14.57
N GLU A 59 -26.93 -15.21 14.79
CA GLU A 59 -27.61 -15.81 15.95
C GLU A 59 -27.10 -15.22 17.29
N MET A 60 -25.80 -14.94 17.39
CA MET A 60 -25.21 -14.34 18.59
C MET A 60 -25.52 -12.85 18.72
N ASN A 61 -25.48 -12.09 17.63
CA ASN A 61 -25.77 -10.66 17.62
C ASN A 61 -27.26 -10.39 17.87
N ASP A 62 -28.16 -11.18 17.28
CA ASP A 62 -29.60 -11.09 17.52
C ASP A 62 -29.93 -11.38 19.00
N ALA A 63 -29.21 -12.31 19.64
CA ALA A 63 -29.39 -12.64 21.05
C ALA A 63 -28.69 -11.65 22.01
N ASN A 64 -27.69 -10.89 21.55
CA ASN A 64 -26.85 -10.03 22.38
C ASN A 64 -26.55 -8.68 21.67
N PRO A 65 -27.57 -7.85 21.39
CA PRO A 65 -27.37 -6.62 20.61
C PRO A 65 -26.35 -5.65 21.23
N GLU A 66 -26.27 -5.61 22.57
CA GLU A 66 -25.32 -4.79 23.34
C GLU A 66 -23.85 -5.25 23.22
N SER A 67 -23.60 -6.46 22.71
CA SER A 67 -22.25 -7.03 22.52
C SER A 67 -22.07 -7.58 21.10
N LYS A 68 -22.33 -6.70 20.12
CA LYS A 68 -22.22 -7.01 18.69
C LYS A 68 -20.83 -7.54 18.34
N ILE A 69 -20.78 -8.76 17.81
CA ILE A 69 -19.60 -9.37 17.22
C ILE A 69 -19.37 -8.76 15.85
N THR A 70 -18.16 -8.25 15.63
CA THR A 70 -17.72 -7.73 14.34
C THR A 70 -17.01 -8.78 13.50
N LEU A 71 -17.14 -8.70 12.18
CA LEU A 71 -16.46 -9.59 11.24
C LEU A 71 -15.78 -8.81 10.11
N ARG A 72 -14.53 -9.18 9.82
CA ARG A 72 -13.81 -8.75 8.62
C ARG A 72 -13.20 -9.96 7.91
N ALA A 73 -13.26 -9.93 6.59
CA ALA A 73 -12.48 -10.84 5.79
C ALA A 73 -11.06 -10.27 5.64
N ALA A 74 -10.06 -11.06 6.02
CA ALA A 74 -8.66 -10.79 5.79
C ALA A 74 -8.10 -11.80 4.77
N ALA A 75 -6.94 -11.48 4.21
CA ALA A 75 -6.34 -12.24 3.11
C ALA A 75 -6.16 -13.75 3.41
N GLY A 76 -6.04 -14.50 2.30
CA GLY A 76 -5.52 -15.87 2.15
C GLY A 76 -5.58 -16.84 3.34
N TRP A 77 -4.45 -17.49 3.59
CA TRP A 77 -4.27 -18.63 4.49
C TRP A 77 -3.17 -18.36 5.51
N LYS A 78 -2.73 -19.38 6.25
CA LYS A 78 -1.72 -19.26 7.30
C LYS A 78 -0.33 -19.00 6.72
N ASP A 79 0.41 -18.05 7.29
CA ASP A 79 1.84 -17.87 7.03
C ASP A 79 2.63 -19.09 7.56
N GLU A 80 3.68 -19.47 6.85
CA GLU A 80 4.55 -20.60 7.22
C GLU A 80 5.96 -20.10 7.59
N PRO A 81 6.53 -20.52 8.73
CA PRO A 81 7.88 -20.10 9.09
C PRO A 81 8.89 -20.52 8.01
N GLY A 82 9.59 -19.55 7.41
CA GLY A 82 10.62 -19.82 6.41
C GLY A 82 11.84 -20.53 7.01
N SER A 83 12.48 -21.41 6.23
CA SER A 83 13.77 -22.01 6.60
C SER A 83 14.84 -20.92 6.74
N THR A 84 15.47 -20.83 7.91
CA THR A 84 16.53 -19.87 8.25
C THR A 84 17.95 -20.32 7.86
N TRP A 85 18.10 -21.51 7.27
CA TRP A 85 19.40 -22.09 6.87
C TRP A 85 19.58 -22.10 5.35
N CYS A 86 19.49 -20.95 4.71
CA CYS A 86 19.94 -20.80 3.33
C CYS A 86 20.49 -19.38 3.16
N CYS A 87 21.61 -19.23 2.47
CA CYS A 87 22.20 -17.92 2.16
C CYS A 87 21.29 -17.04 1.28
N PHE A 88 20.17 -17.57 0.78
CA PHE A 88 19.16 -16.89 -0.04
C PHE A 88 17.70 -17.32 0.32
N PRO A 89 17.17 -16.99 1.51
CA PRO A 89 15.89 -17.51 2.01
C PRO A 89 14.63 -16.73 1.54
N TRP A 90 14.78 -15.65 0.77
CA TRP A 90 13.69 -14.69 0.50
C TRP A 90 12.57 -15.25 -0.38
N LYS A 91 12.85 -16.19 -1.30
CA LYS A 91 11.80 -16.78 -2.15
C LYS A 91 10.72 -17.49 -1.34
N GLN A 92 11.13 -18.23 -0.30
CA GLN A 92 10.21 -18.92 0.60
C GLN A 92 9.60 -17.94 1.61
N LYS A 93 10.38 -16.96 2.08
CA LYS A 93 9.91 -15.93 3.02
C LYS A 93 8.82 -15.06 2.40
N GLN A 94 8.97 -14.57 1.16
CA GLN A 94 7.96 -13.74 0.48
C GLN A 94 6.63 -14.49 0.29
N LYS A 95 6.67 -15.71 -0.24
CA LYS A 95 5.45 -16.53 -0.38
C LYS A 95 4.75 -16.77 0.96
N ASN A 96 5.49 -16.73 2.07
CA ASN A 96 4.99 -17.12 3.38
C ASN A 96 4.75 -15.94 4.36
N THR A 97 4.89 -14.68 3.94
CA THR A 97 4.79 -13.50 4.82
C THR A 97 3.56 -12.62 4.54
N TYR A 98 2.85 -12.86 3.43
CA TYR A 98 1.77 -12.01 2.96
C TYR A 98 0.40 -12.71 2.91
N ASN A 99 0.27 -13.89 3.50
CA ASN A 99 -0.94 -14.71 3.31
C ASN A 99 -2.00 -14.41 4.36
N GLU A 100 -1.61 -14.11 5.61
CA GLU A 100 -2.59 -13.91 6.70
C GLU A 100 -3.32 -12.56 6.62
N SER A 101 -2.64 -11.52 6.15
CA SER A 101 -3.18 -10.16 5.97
C SER A 101 -2.17 -9.28 5.24
N PHE A 102 -2.63 -8.49 4.27
CA PHE A 102 -1.87 -7.36 3.72
C PHE A 102 -2.72 -6.09 3.88
N SER A 103 -2.61 -5.44 5.05
CA SER A 103 -3.39 -4.25 5.41
C SER A 103 -2.54 -3.28 6.20
N PHE A 104 -2.67 -2.00 5.90
CA PHE A 104 -2.03 -0.90 6.64
C PHE A 104 -3.05 -0.20 7.56
N SER A 105 -4.33 -0.23 7.19
CA SER A 105 -5.39 0.44 7.95
C SER A 105 -5.94 -0.40 9.12
N GLN A 106 -6.55 0.32 10.08
CA GLN A 106 -7.41 -0.22 11.14
C GLN A 106 -8.66 -0.94 10.60
N GLY A 107 -9.03 -0.72 9.33
CA GLY A 107 -10.25 -1.25 8.72
C GLY A 107 -10.31 -2.78 8.61
N ALA A 108 -9.20 -3.48 8.80
CA ALA A 108 -9.16 -4.94 8.86
C ALA A 108 -9.44 -5.51 10.27
N ARG A 109 -9.45 -4.66 11.31
CA ARG A 109 -9.64 -5.08 12.71
C ARG A 109 -11.10 -5.47 12.99
N ALA A 110 -11.30 -6.66 13.54
CA ALA A 110 -12.59 -7.15 14.04
C ALA A 110 -12.43 -8.31 15.02
N ASP A 111 -13.50 -8.64 15.73
CA ASP A 111 -13.57 -9.79 16.66
C ASP A 111 -13.36 -11.12 15.93
N VAL A 112 -13.96 -11.26 14.74
CA VAL A 112 -13.80 -12.41 13.86
C VAL A 112 -13.06 -11.99 12.59
N ILE A 113 -11.96 -12.68 12.31
CA ILE A 113 -11.18 -12.52 11.08
C ILE A 113 -11.37 -13.77 10.22
N LEU A 114 -12.02 -13.60 9.08
CA LEU A 114 -12.27 -14.67 8.12
C LEU A 114 -11.13 -14.73 7.10
N ARG A 115 -10.56 -15.91 6.89
CA ARG A 115 -9.48 -16.19 5.95
C ARG A 115 -9.92 -17.23 4.92
N PHE A 116 -9.53 -17.03 3.66
CA PHE A 116 -9.91 -17.89 2.55
C PHE A 116 -8.81 -18.92 2.26
N ASP A 117 -9.12 -20.20 2.48
CA ASP A 117 -8.21 -21.31 2.18
C ASP A 117 -7.85 -21.32 0.69
N GLU A 118 -6.67 -21.84 0.33
CA GLU A 118 -6.21 -21.92 -1.07
C GLU A 118 -7.23 -22.64 -1.97
N SER A 119 -7.99 -23.59 -1.42
CA SER A 119 -9.09 -24.26 -2.14
C SER A 119 -10.23 -23.31 -2.58
N PHE A 120 -10.36 -22.13 -1.97
CA PHE A 120 -11.32 -21.10 -2.35
C PHE A 120 -10.84 -20.27 -3.56
N HIS A 121 -9.53 -20.26 -3.84
CA HIS A 121 -8.84 -19.32 -4.74
C HIS A 121 -8.99 -19.74 -6.21
N THR A 122 -10.21 -19.68 -6.71
CA THR A 122 -10.54 -20.07 -8.08
C THR A 122 -10.62 -18.89 -9.03
N LEU A 123 -10.26 -19.14 -10.30
CA LEU A 123 -10.27 -18.20 -11.40
C LEU A 123 -11.01 -18.81 -12.59
N LYS A 124 -11.89 -18.06 -13.23
CA LYS A 124 -12.64 -18.52 -14.41
C LYS A 124 -12.63 -17.47 -15.50
N ASN A 125 -12.41 -17.91 -16.74
CA ASN A 125 -12.58 -17.08 -17.93
C ASN A 125 -14.04 -17.20 -18.37
N LEU A 126 -14.78 -16.08 -18.35
CA LEU A 126 -16.20 -16.04 -18.74
C LEU A 126 -16.37 -15.73 -20.24
N GLY A 127 -15.29 -15.39 -20.94
CA GLY A 127 -15.29 -15.13 -22.38
C GLY A 127 -15.27 -13.65 -22.73
N PRO A 128 -15.34 -13.34 -24.04
CA PRO A 128 -15.31 -11.97 -24.55
C PRO A 128 -16.59 -11.22 -24.21
N ILE A 129 -16.49 -9.89 -24.11
CA ILE A 129 -17.64 -8.99 -24.02
C ILE A 129 -18.15 -8.72 -25.44
N GLU A 130 -19.44 -8.89 -25.68
CA GLU A 130 -20.06 -8.61 -26.98
C GLU A 130 -19.85 -7.13 -27.37
N GLY A 131 -19.37 -6.89 -28.60
CA GLY A 131 -19.09 -5.55 -29.10
C GLY A 131 -17.83 -4.88 -28.52
N SER A 132 -16.98 -5.60 -27.78
CA SER A 132 -15.71 -5.10 -27.23
C SER A 132 -14.55 -6.07 -27.52
N ASP A 133 -13.32 -5.55 -27.43
CA ASP A 133 -12.09 -6.37 -27.43
C ASP A 133 -11.73 -6.93 -26.04
N ASP A 134 -12.49 -6.57 -25.02
CA ASP A 134 -12.30 -6.98 -23.64
C ASP A 134 -12.96 -8.32 -23.31
N TYR A 135 -12.57 -8.89 -22.17
CA TYR A 135 -13.03 -10.17 -21.63
C TYR A 135 -13.52 -10.00 -20.20
N LEU A 136 -14.37 -10.93 -19.77
CA LEU A 136 -14.80 -11.06 -18.39
C LEU A 136 -14.10 -12.24 -17.73
N VAL A 137 -13.60 -12.02 -16.52
CA VAL A 137 -13.03 -13.07 -15.67
C VAL A 137 -13.65 -13.01 -14.28
N GLN A 138 -13.97 -14.17 -13.71
CA GLN A 138 -14.40 -14.28 -12.32
C GLN A 138 -13.19 -14.59 -11.44
N VAL A 139 -13.04 -13.81 -10.37
CA VAL A 139 -11.96 -13.90 -9.40
C VAL A 139 -12.56 -14.12 -8.02
N ASN A 140 -12.29 -15.27 -7.41
CA ASN A 140 -12.72 -15.54 -6.05
C ASN A 140 -11.87 -14.79 -5.02
N ALA A 141 -12.45 -14.57 -3.84
CA ALA A 141 -11.75 -14.00 -2.71
C ALA A 141 -10.51 -14.83 -2.32
N GLY A 142 -9.47 -14.13 -1.86
CA GLY A 142 -8.19 -14.72 -1.50
C GLY A 142 -7.15 -14.75 -2.63
N VAL A 143 -7.57 -14.71 -3.91
CA VAL A 143 -6.63 -14.68 -5.05
C VAL A 143 -5.76 -13.41 -5.01
N GLN A 144 -4.43 -13.59 -4.98
CA GLN A 144 -3.46 -12.50 -5.02
C GLN A 144 -3.29 -11.91 -6.43
N ILE A 145 -2.88 -10.64 -6.52
CA ILE A 145 -2.68 -9.94 -7.81
C ILE A 145 -1.66 -10.67 -8.69
N ALA A 146 -0.53 -11.13 -8.16
CA ALA A 146 0.46 -11.87 -8.93
C ALA A 146 -0.12 -13.19 -9.49
N GLN A 147 -0.88 -13.93 -8.68
CA GLN A 147 -1.56 -15.16 -9.12
C GLN A 147 -2.58 -14.88 -10.23
N LEU A 148 -3.36 -13.80 -10.10
CA LEU A 148 -4.32 -13.38 -11.12
C LEU A 148 -3.60 -13.01 -12.43
N ALA A 149 -2.54 -12.20 -12.36
CA ALA A 149 -1.79 -11.76 -13.52
C ALA A 149 -1.11 -12.92 -14.27
N ASP A 150 -0.48 -13.85 -13.54
CA ASP A 150 0.11 -15.06 -14.13
C ASP A 150 -0.93 -15.98 -14.77
N TRP A 151 -2.10 -16.11 -14.15
CA TRP A 151 -3.19 -16.89 -14.72
C TRP A 151 -3.76 -16.23 -15.98
N LEU A 152 -3.99 -14.92 -15.97
CA LEU A 152 -4.47 -14.15 -17.13
C LEU A 152 -3.51 -14.29 -18.31
N ARG A 153 -2.21 -14.18 -18.07
CA ARG A 153 -1.19 -14.34 -19.11
C ARG A 153 -1.28 -15.72 -19.78
N LYS A 154 -1.51 -16.79 -19.02
CA LYS A 154 -1.75 -18.15 -19.56
C LYS A 154 -3.04 -18.23 -20.38
N GLN A 155 -4.05 -17.42 -20.05
CA GLN A 155 -5.29 -17.28 -20.81
C GLN A 155 -5.17 -16.34 -22.03
N LYS A 156 -3.97 -15.78 -22.30
CA LYS A 156 -3.75 -14.73 -23.31
C LYS A 156 -4.56 -13.46 -23.04
N LEU A 157 -4.72 -13.13 -21.76
CA LEU A 157 -5.35 -11.92 -21.24
C LEU A 157 -4.36 -11.12 -20.40
N SER A 158 -4.68 -9.85 -20.13
CA SER A 158 -3.90 -8.94 -19.29
C SER A 158 -4.81 -8.01 -18.50
N LEU A 159 -4.34 -7.59 -17.33
CA LEU A 159 -5.00 -6.52 -16.58
C LEU A 159 -4.75 -5.17 -17.30
N PRO A 160 -5.78 -4.33 -17.53
CA PRO A 160 -5.61 -2.98 -18.09
C PRO A 160 -4.73 -2.08 -17.22
N THR A 161 -4.87 -2.25 -15.92
CA THR A 161 -4.15 -1.55 -14.87
C THR A 161 -3.85 -2.53 -13.74
N VAL A 162 -2.64 -2.46 -13.23
CA VAL A 162 -2.08 -3.44 -12.31
C VAL A 162 -1.60 -2.71 -11.07
N SER A 163 -1.97 -3.22 -9.90
CA SER A 163 -1.32 -2.80 -8.66
C SER A 163 0.13 -3.23 -8.70
N MET A 164 1.04 -2.31 -8.35
CA MET A 164 2.46 -2.64 -8.25
C MET A 164 2.77 -3.56 -7.05
N ILE A 165 1.76 -3.83 -6.21
CA ILE A 165 1.81 -4.75 -5.06
C ILE A 165 1.36 -6.15 -5.49
N ALA A 166 2.31 -7.09 -5.60
CA ALA A 166 2.06 -8.46 -6.04
C ALA A 166 1.16 -9.29 -5.09
N TRP A 167 1.25 -9.01 -3.78
CA TRP A 167 0.80 -9.94 -2.73
C TRP A 167 -0.57 -9.64 -2.14
N VAL A 168 -1.13 -8.45 -2.43
CA VAL A 168 -2.48 -8.11 -2.00
C VAL A 168 -3.51 -8.95 -2.77
N THR A 169 -4.63 -9.29 -2.12
CA THR A 169 -5.73 -9.99 -2.82
C THR A 169 -6.48 -9.03 -3.75
N ALA A 170 -6.97 -9.52 -4.88
CA ALA A 170 -7.73 -8.71 -5.83
C ALA A 170 -8.97 -8.05 -5.16
N VAL A 171 -9.69 -8.82 -4.33
CA VAL A 171 -10.85 -8.35 -3.56
C VAL A 171 -10.46 -7.34 -2.47
N GLY A 172 -9.34 -7.54 -1.78
CA GLY A 172 -8.84 -6.58 -0.80
C GLY A 172 -8.38 -5.27 -1.43
N LEU A 173 -7.73 -5.34 -2.59
CA LEU A 173 -7.27 -4.18 -3.35
C LEU A 173 -8.45 -3.30 -3.78
N LEU A 174 -9.49 -3.87 -4.40
CA LEU A 174 -10.67 -3.11 -4.81
C LEU A 174 -11.46 -2.54 -3.63
N ALA A 175 -11.46 -3.22 -2.47
CA ALA A 175 -12.25 -2.80 -1.32
C ALA A 175 -11.78 -1.45 -0.77
N ASN A 176 -10.48 -1.16 -0.85
CA ASN A 176 -9.89 0.05 -0.27
C ASN A 176 -9.54 1.12 -1.32
N GLY A 177 -10.06 1.00 -2.55
CA GLY A 177 -9.79 1.95 -3.62
C GLY A 177 -8.38 1.82 -4.23
N GLY A 178 -7.77 0.65 -4.11
CA GLY A 178 -6.43 0.39 -4.65
C GLY A 178 -6.37 0.56 -6.17
N HIS A 179 -5.19 0.93 -6.67
CA HIS A 179 -5.04 1.36 -8.05
C HIS A 179 -3.64 1.06 -8.60
N GLY A 180 -3.56 1.01 -9.93
CA GLY A 180 -2.31 1.06 -10.67
C GLY A 180 -2.00 2.48 -11.14
N THR A 181 -1.39 2.58 -12.32
CA THR A 181 -1.21 3.82 -13.08
C THR A 181 -1.90 3.70 -14.45
N GLY A 182 -2.02 4.81 -15.17
CA GLY A 182 -2.44 4.87 -16.56
C GLY A 182 -3.44 5.98 -16.81
N LYS A 183 -3.11 6.91 -17.71
CA LYS A 183 -3.94 8.11 -17.96
C LYS A 183 -5.35 7.81 -18.51
N LYS A 184 -5.63 6.58 -18.93
CA LYS A 184 -6.97 6.15 -19.35
C LYS A 184 -7.57 5.10 -18.42
N GLN A 185 -6.84 4.73 -17.36
CA GLN A 185 -7.17 3.60 -16.52
C GLN A 185 -7.87 4.03 -15.24
N PRO A 186 -8.92 3.29 -14.83
CA PRO A 186 -9.59 3.55 -13.57
C PRO A 186 -8.72 3.12 -12.38
N ALA A 187 -9.20 3.37 -11.16
CA ALA A 187 -8.75 2.58 -10.02
C ALA A 187 -9.24 1.12 -10.19
N PHE A 188 -8.68 0.18 -9.43
CA PHE A 188 -8.92 -1.25 -9.66
C PHE A 188 -10.41 -1.63 -9.51
N SER A 189 -11.14 -0.94 -8.63
CA SER A 189 -12.59 -1.09 -8.47
C SER A 189 -13.41 -0.70 -9.72
N GLY A 190 -12.88 0.14 -10.61
CA GLY A 190 -13.57 0.50 -11.85
C GLY A 190 -13.61 -0.63 -12.88
N LEU A 191 -12.82 -1.70 -12.67
CA LEU A 191 -12.83 -2.91 -13.49
C LEU A 191 -13.96 -3.87 -13.13
N ILE A 192 -14.68 -3.63 -12.02
CA ILE A 192 -15.74 -4.52 -11.54
C ILE A 192 -16.95 -4.45 -12.50
N GLU A 193 -17.46 -5.63 -12.85
CA GLU A 193 -18.69 -5.81 -13.64
C GLU A 193 -19.80 -6.44 -12.79
N SER A 194 -19.43 -7.24 -11.79
CA SER A 194 -20.34 -7.72 -10.74
C SER A 194 -19.58 -8.13 -9.47
N MET A 195 -20.29 -8.15 -8.35
CA MET A 195 -19.79 -8.71 -7.08
C MET A 195 -20.81 -9.69 -6.49
N THR A 196 -20.34 -10.86 -6.09
CA THR A 196 -21.13 -11.83 -5.31
C THR A 196 -20.76 -11.73 -3.85
N ILE A 197 -21.73 -11.50 -2.98
CA ILE A 197 -21.54 -11.13 -1.57
C ILE A 197 -22.40 -12.03 -0.69
N CYS A 198 -21.84 -12.54 0.40
CA CYS A 198 -22.61 -13.11 1.50
C CYS A 198 -22.95 -12.00 2.49
N ASP A 199 -24.23 -11.66 2.61
CA ASP A 199 -24.72 -10.55 3.43
C ASP A 199 -24.81 -10.91 4.93
N MET A 200 -25.31 -10.00 5.77
CA MET A 200 -25.38 -10.22 7.23
C MET A 200 -26.33 -11.35 7.66
N ASN A 201 -27.22 -11.81 6.77
CA ASN A 201 -28.15 -12.91 7.02
C ASN A 201 -27.59 -14.26 6.57
N GLY A 202 -26.41 -14.26 5.94
CA GLY A 202 -25.85 -15.44 5.30
C GLY A 202 -26.49 -15.74 3.95
N GLU A 203 -27.20 -14.77 3.36
CA GLU A 203 -27.75 -14.88 2.01
C GLU A 203 -26.69 -14.45 0.98
N ILE A 204 -26.56 -15.24 -0.10
CA ILE A 204 -25.65 -14.90 -1.20
C ILE A 204 -26.42 -14.07 -2.22
N ARG A 205 -25.94 -12.84 -2.44
CA ARG A 205 -26.55 -11.86 -3.34
C ARG A 205 -25.51 -11.40 -4.36
N THR A 206 -25.96 -11.08 -5.56
CA THR A 206 -25.08 -10.51 -6.61
C THR A 206 -25.55 -9.09 -6.91
N ILE A 207 -24.61 -8.16 -7.01
CA ILE A 207 -24.82 -6.81 -7.51
C ILE A 207 -24.06 -6.67 -8.84
N THR A 208 -24.68 -6.03 -9.82
CA THR A 208 -24.23 -5.91 -11.21
C THR A 208 -24.37 -4.47 -11.70
N ARG A 209 -23.76 -4.12 -12.84
CA ARG A 209 -23.87 -2.77 -13.43
C ARG A 209 -25.30 -2.30 -13.72
N ASP A 210 -26.27 -3.22 -13.82
CA ASP A 210 -27.67 -2.88 -14.05
C ASP A 210 -28.38 -2.41 -12.78
N ASP A 211 -27.78 -2.64 -11.60
CA ASP A 211 -28.32 -2.20 -10.32
C ASP A 211 -28.04 -0.70 -10.10
N LYS A 212 -29.07 0.04 -9.70
CA LYS A 212 -29.00 1.50 -9.47
C LYS A 212 -27.82 1.94 -8.59
N ASP A 213 -27.56 1.19 -7.52
CA ASP A 213 -26.56 1.55 -6.52
C ASP A 213 -25.18 0.91 -6.78
N PHE A 214 -24.96 0.25 -7.92
CA PHE A 214 -23.73 -0.50 -8.20
C PHE A 214 -22.47 0.35 -8.11
N THR A 215 -22.42 1.46 -8.85
CA THR A 215 -21.23 2.33 -8.90
C THR A 215 -20.91 2.86 -7.51
N THR A 216 -21.93 3.31 -6.78
CA THR A 216 -21.80 3.89 -5.44
C THR A 216 -21.38 2.84 -4.41
N LEU A 217 -21.92 1.62 -4.45
CA LEU A 217 -21.58 0.58 -3.48
C LEU A 217 -20.25 -0.12 -3.78
N CYS A 218 -19.89 -0.33 -5.05
CA CYS A 218 -18.72 -1.13 -5.43
C CYS A 218 -17.41 -0.33 -5.49
N ALA A 219 -17.48 0.99 -5.67
CA ALA A 219 -16.31 1.86 -5.70
C ALA A 219 -15.70 2.05 -4.29
N ALA A 220 -14.70 1.23 -3.97
CA ALA A 220 -14.02 1.19 -2.66
C ALA A 220 -14.97 0.84 -1.49
N HIS A 221 -15.73 -0.24 -1.65
CA HIS A 221 -16.79 -0.68 -0.72
C HIS A 221 -16.37 -0.94 0.74
N ALA A 222 -15.07 -0.90 1.05
CA ALA A 222 -14.46 -1.06 2.37
C ALA A 222 -14.94 -2.30 3.14
N GLY A 223 -15.37 -3.36 2.45
CA GLY A 223 -15.97 -4.57 3.04
C GLY A 223 -17.30 -4.38 3.78
N MET A 224 -17.96 -3.22 3.64
CA MET A 224 -19.16 -2.86 4.41
C MET A 224 -20.46 -3.51 3.88
N LEU A 225 -20.44 -4.09 2.69
CA LEU A 225 -21.61 -4.75 2.09
C LEU A 225 -21.82 -6.19 2.61
N GLY A 226 -20.75 -6.81 3.10
CA GLY A 226 -20.71 -8.23 3.45
C GLY A 226 -19.38 -8.88 3.06
N VAL A 227 -19.33 -10.21 3.16
CA VAL A 227 -18.16 -10.98 2.71
C VAL A 227 -18.25 -11.17 1.21
N VAL A 228 -17.40 -10.47 0.45
CA VAL A 228 -17.28 -10.67 -0.99
C VAL A 228 -16.70 -12.05 -1.25
N LEU A 229 -17.45 -12.89 -1.99
CA LEU A 229 -17.07 -14.25 -2.34
C LEU A 229 -16.31 -14.29 -3.66
N ASN A 230 -16.76 -13.50 -4.63
CA ASN A 230 -16.08 -13.33 -5.92
C ASN A 230 -16.47 -12.00 -6.57
N VAL A 231 -15.63 -11.57 -7.51
CA VAL A 231 -15.88 -10.42 -8.38
C VAL A 231 -15.71 -10.84 -9.84
N THR A 232 -16.51 -10.27 -10.72
CA THR A 232 -16.27 -10.33 -12.17
C THR A 232 -15.52 -9.07 -12.57
N LEU A 233 -14.37 -9.23 -13.21
CA LEU A 233 -13.53 -8.13 -13.69
C LEU A 233 -13.50 -8.08 -15.22
N ARG A 234 -13.53 -6.87 -15.76
CA ARG A 234 -13.16 -6.58 -17.15
C ARG A 234 -11.64 -6.60 -17.30
N VAL A 235 -11.15 -7.35 -18.29
CA VAL A 235 -9.72 -7.48 -18.62
C VAL A 235 -9.51 -7.37 -20.13
N ASN A 236 -8.29 -7.12 -20.59
CA ASN A 236 -7.99 -6.99 -22.01
C ASN A 236 -7.38 -8.27 -22.58
N LYS A 237 -7.35 -8.37 -23.92
CA LYS A 237 -6.41 -9.27 -24.61
C LYS A 237 -4.98 -9.00 -24.15
N ALA A 238 -4.17 -10.05 -24.07
CA ALA A 238 -2.77 -9.94 -23.68
C ALA A 238 -2.02 -8.95 -24.58
N PHE A 239 -1.27 -8.05 -23.95
CA PHE A 239 -0.42 -7.06 -24.63
C PHE A 239 0.99 -7.05 -24.04
N ASN A 240 1.94 -6.49 -24.79
CA ASN A 240 3.27 -6.15 -24.30
C ASN A 240 3.31 -4.66 -23.96
N LEU A 241 4.23 -4.31 -23.07
CA LEU A 241 4.58 -2.94 -22.74
C LEU A 241 6.05 -2.69 -23.08
N GLU A 242 6.34 -1.52 -23.64
CA GLU A 242 7.70 -0.97 -23.74
C GLU A 242 7.92 -0.03 -22.56
N GLU A 243 8.85 -0.37 -21.66
CA GLU A 243 9.30 0.47 -20.55
C GLU A 243 10.49 1.33 -20.98
N THR A 244 10.38 2.63 -20.78
CA THR A 244 11.51 3.57 -20.86
C THR A 244 11.68 4.31 -19.54
N ILE A 245 12.91 4.68 -19.21
CA ILE A 245 13.22 5.40 -17.97
C ILE A 245 13.94 6.71 -18.28
N ARG A 246 13.62 7.71 -17.47
CA ARG A 246 14.30 9.00 -17.39
C ARG A 246 14.72 9.23 -15.94
N ASN A 247 15.96 9.66 -15.76
CA ASN A 247 16.47 10.06 -14.46
C ASN A 247 16.77 11.56 -14.51
N TYR A 248 16.52 12.25 -13.40
CA TYR A 248 16.82 13.67 -13.24
C TYR A 248 17.49 13.90 -11.89
N HIS A 249 18.38 14.88 -11.85
CA HIS A 249 19.07 15.32 -10.64
C HIS A 249 18.30 16.45 -9.94
N ASP A 250 17.56 17.26 -10.69
CA ASP A 250 16.82 18.42 -10.22
C ASP A 250 15.38 18.48 -10.79
N VAL A 251 14.54 19.29 -10.15
CA VAL A 251 13.13 19.44 -10.53
C VAL A 251 12.97 20.34 -11.75
N GLU A 252 13.86 21.31 -11.93
CA GLU A 252 13.81 22.29 -13.02
C GLU A 252 13.94 21.59 -14.38
N THR A 253 14.95 20.74 -14.55
CA THR A 253 15.15 19.93 -15.75
C THR A 253 14.01 18.93 -15.94
N MET A 254 13.52 18.31 -14.86
CA MET A 254 12.39 17.38 -14.95
C MET A 254 11.11 18.09 -15.42
N ASN A 255 10.86 19.31 -14.95
CA ASN A 255 9.67 20.09 -15.27
C ASN A 255 9.56 20.43 -16.76
N GLU A 256 10.68 20.58 -17.46
CA GLU A 256 10.68 20.80 -18.92
C GLU A 256 10.04 19.63 -19.69
N ASP A 257 10.10 18.42 -19.12
CA ASP A 257 9.60 17.20 -19.75
C ASP A 257 8.20 16.78 -19.25
N LEU A 258 7.79 17.17 -18.04
CA LEU A 258 6.62 16.56 -17.35
C LEU A 258 5.32 16.59 -18.15
N ASP A 259 5.04 17.67 -18.88
CA ASP A 259 3.84 17.76 -19.71
C ASP A 259 3.86 16.69 -20.83
N ASP A 260 4.98 16.57 -21.55
CA ASP A 260 5.16 15.53 -22.58
C ASP A 260 5.06 14.13 -21.97
N LEU A 261 5.73 13.91 -20.84
CA LEU A 261 5.78 12.59 -20.22
C LEU A 261 4.40 12.12 -19.76
N THR A 262 3.57 13.00 -19.21
CA THR A 262 2.21 12.67 -18.76
C THR A 262 1.21 12.56 -19.93
N ASP A 263 1.40 13.35 -20.99
CA ASP A 263 0.49 13.38 -22.14
C ASP A 263 0.76 12.29 -23.19
N ASN A 264 2.01 11.94 -23.43
CA ASN A 264 2.40 11.08 -24.55
C ASN A 264 2.72 9.64 -24.16
N ASN A 265 2.55 9.27 -22.89
CA ASN A 265 2.72 7.89 -22.42
C ASN A 265 1.39 7.29 -21.94
N ASP A 266 1.17 5.98 -22.16
CA ASP A 266 -0.03 5.31 -21.66
C ASP A 266 -0.03 5.26 -20.12
N TYR A 267 1.15 5.01 -19.55
CA TYR A 267 1.39 4.86 -18.12
C TYR A 267 2.60 5.69 -17.69
N PHE A 268 2.46 6.37 -16.55
CA PHE A 268 3.48 7.22 -15.96
C PHE A 268 3.63 6.93 -14.48
N THR A 269 4.86 6.79 -14.00
CA THR A 269 5.18 6.85 -12.57
C THR A 269 6.44 7.66 -12.35
N LEU A 270 6.46 8.44 -11.28
CA LEU A 270 7.65 9.12 -10.80
C LEU A 270 7.99 8.60 -9.40
N MET A 271 9.27 8.42 -9.13
CA MET A 271 9.79 8.14 -7.79
C MET A 271 10.87 9.17 -7.47
N ARG A 272 10.77 9.80 -6.30
CA ARG A 272 11.85 10.60 -5.71
C ARG A 272 12.41 9.82 -4.53
N ILE A 273 13.72 9.60 -4.52
CA ILE A 273 14.44 8.97 -3.40
C ILE A 273 14.99 10.07 -2.49
N PRO A 274 14.54 10.21 -1.23
CA PRO A 274 15.17 10.92 -0.11
C PRO A 274 16.60 11.42 -0.31
N THR A 275 16.92 12.69 -0.18
CA THR A 275 18.31 13.19 -0.18
C THR A 275 18.32 14.48 0.61
N TYR A 276 19.33 14.65 1.45
CA TYR A 276 19.45 15.74 2.40
C TYR A 276 20.90 16.21 2.41
N PRO A 277 21.18 17.53 2.41
CA PRO A 277 22.51 18.13 2.31
C PRO A 277 23.59 17.35 3.08
N SER A 278 24.49 16.70 2.35
CA SER A 278 25.70 16.08 2.90
C SER A 278 26.92 17.00 2.73
N SER A 279 27.82 16.99 3.72
CA SER A 279 29.03 17.82 3.74
C SER A 279 30.12 17.40 2.73
N VAL A 280 29.95 16.26 2.05
CA VAL A 280 31.05 15.60 1.32
C VAL A 280 30.88 15.66 -0.20
N ILE A 281 29.67 15.75 -0.73
CA ILE A 281 29.40 15.64 -2.18
C ILE A 281 28.37 16.70 -2.57
N GLU A 282 28.62 17.42 -3.67
CA GLU A 282 27.61 18.28 -4.28
C GLU A 282 26.44 17.42 -4.77
N GLU A 283 25.36 17.34 -3.99
CA GLU A 283 24.16 16.57 -4.31
C GLU A 283 23.57 16.84 -5.69
N ARG A 284 23.89 18.01 -6.25
CA ARG A 284 23.46 18.47 -7.56
C ARG A 284 23.91 17.57 -8.71
N SER A 285 24.80 16.61 -8.51
CA SER A 285 25.25 15.68 -9.56
C SER A 285 24.59 14.29 -9.53
N ILE A 286 23.71 14.00 -8.57
CA ILE A 286 23.14 12.66 -8.39
C ILE A 286 21.67 12.63 -8.81
N ASP A 287 21.36 11.69 -9.71
CA ASP A 287 19.99 11.38 -10.09
C ASP A 287 19.18 10.94 -8.86
N LYS A 288 18.16 11.72 -8.49
CA LYS A 288 17.25 11.45 -7.36
C LYS A 288 15.78 11.37 -7.75
N TRP A 289 15.46 11.74 -8.99
CA TRP A 289 14.14 11.59 -9.61
C TRP A 289 14.21 10.51 -10.68
N HIS A 290 13.27 9.56 -10.62
CA HIS A 290 13.23 8.39 -11.47
C HIS A 290 11.84 8.25 -12.08
N VAL A 291 11.72 8.61 -13.35
CA VAL A 291 10.47 8.48 -14.10
C VAL A 291 10.49 7.19 -14.90
N ARG A 292 9.44 6.38 -14.73
CA ARG A 292 9.17 5.20 -15.55
C ARG A 292 7.93 5.42 -16.38
N LEU A 293 8.05 5.05 -17.64
CA LEU A 293 7.01 5.22 -18.63
C LEU A 293 6.76 3.87 -19.28
N TRP A 294 5.49 3.56 -19.54
CA TRP A 294 5.13 2.38 -20.32
C TRP A 294 4.15 2.74 -21.42
N ASN A 295 4.35 2.12 -22.58
CA ASN A 295 3.45 2.22 -23.73
C ASN A 295 3.11 0.83 -24.25
N LYS A 296 1.85 0.61 -24.62
CA LYS A 296 1.46 -0.63 -25.30
C LYS A 296 2.22 -0.76 -26.62
N THR A 297 2.69 -1.96 -26.91
CA THR A 297 3.52 -2.19 -28.10
C THR A 297 3.32 -3.57 -28.70
N ASP A 298 3.46 -3.66 -30.03
CA ASP A 298 3.54 -4.93 -30.75
C ASP A 298 4.98 -5.43 -30.91
N LYS A 299 5.96 -4.68 -30.38
CA LYS A 299 7.37 -5.11 -30.38
C LYS A 299 7.51 -6.45 -29.66
N LYS A 300 8.44 -7.26 -30.17
CA LYS A 300 8.83 -8.51 -29.52
C LYS A 300 9.58 -8.20 -28.22
N ARG A 301 9.48 -9.12 -27.27
CA ARG A 301 10.14 -9.02 -25.98
C ARG A 301 11.65 -8.88 -26.14
N THR A 302 12.24 -7.95 -25.41
CA THR A 302 13.70 -7.86 -25.24
C THR A 302 14.10 -9.03 -24.34
N ALA A 303 14.75 -10.05 -24.88
CA ALA A 303 14.97 -11.32 -24.17
C ALA A 303 15.72 -11.12 -22.83
N TYR A 304 15.07 -11.36 -21.67
CA TYR A 304 15.49 -12.18 -20.52
C TYR A 304 14.68 -11.93 -19.21
N LYS A 305 14.69 -12.97 -18.36
CA LYS A 305 14.26 -13.13 -16.95
C LYS A 305 12.76 -13.26 -16.64
N SER A 306 12.50 -14.11 -15.66
CA SER A 306 11.20 -14.36 -15.01
C SER A 306 10.63 -13.06 -14.45
N ALA A 307 9.32 -13.03 -14.19
CA ALA A 307 8.63 -11.86 -13.63
C ALA A 307 9.41 -11.23 -12.45
N PRO A 308 9.32 -9.91 -12.18
CA PRO A 308 10.24 -9.20 -11.30
C PRO A 308 10.19 -9.67 -9.84
N TYR A 309 9.11 -10.32 -9.41
CA TYR A 309 9.00 -11.05 -8.14
C TYR A 309 9.75 -12.39 -8.12
N ALA A 310 10.52 -12.70 -9.15
CA ALA A 310 11.43 -13.83 -9.17
C ALA A 310 12.70 -13.49 -8.42
N ALA A 311 13.03 -14.36 -7.46
CA ALA A 311 14.26 -14.33 -6.69
C ALA A 311 15.53 -14.50 -7.57
N ASP A 312 16.08 -13.41 -8.10
CA ASP A 312 17.36 -13.39 -8.83
C ASP A 312 18.27 -12.23 -8.39
N ALA A 313 19.50 -12.08 -8.93
CA ALA A 313 20.46 -11.06 -8.48
C ALA A 313 19.94 -9.60 -8.43
N SER A 314 18.88 -9.25 -9.17
CA SER A 314 18.19 -7.95 -9.05
C SER A 314 17.44 -7.79 -7.71
N SER A 315 17.08 -8.89 -7.07
CA SER A 315 16.40 -8.93 -5.77
C SER A 315 17.27 -8.42 -4.63
N LEU A 316 18.60 -8.42 -4.72
CA LEU A 316 19.47 -7.86 -3.67
C LEU A 316 19.33 -6.32 -3.58
N SER A 317 19.28 -5.63 -4.73
CA SER A 317 19.04 -4.18 -4.77
C SER A 317 17.63 -3.81 -4.30
N GLN A 318 16.64 -4.66 -4.59
CA GLN A 318 15.27 -4.52 -4.10
C GLN A 318 15.14 -4.95 -2.62
N GLU A 319 16.01 -5.83 -2.13
CA GLU A 319 16.07 -6.26 -0.72
C GLU A 319 16.74 -5.18 0.15
N LEU A 320 17.70 -4.43 -0.40
CA LEU A 320 18.18 -3.16 0.15
C LEU A 320 17.04 -2.16 0.35
N GLN A 321 16.15 -2.02 -0.63
CA GLN A 321 14.99 -1.12 -0.55
C GLN A 321 13.96 -1.53 0.52
N VAL A 322 13.81 -2.82 0.80
CA VAL A 322 12.64 -3.33 1.53
C VAL A 322 12.98 -3.91 2.91
N GLN A 323 13.89 -4.88 3.01
CA GLN A 323 14.13 -5.61 4.27
C GLN A 323 15.36 -5.13 5.01
N ILE A 324 16.44 -4.82 4.28
CA ILE A 324 17.60 -4.14 4.87
C ILE A 324 17.17 -2.72 5.23
N GLY A 325 16.48 -2.00 4.35
CA GLY A 325 15.94 -0.66 4.62
C GLY A 325 15.14 -0.56 5.92
N ASP A 326 14.20 -1.46 6.19
CA ASP A 326 13.44 -1.52 7.45
C ASP A 326 14.39 -1.59 8.67
N SER A 327 15.26 -2.62 8.70
CA SER A 327 16.21 -2.79 9.80
C SER A 327 17.29 -1.71 9.88
N VAL A 328 17.68 -1.12 8.76
CA VAL A 328 18.71 -0.09 8.68
C VAL A 328 18.15 1.23 9.16
N GLN A 329 16.94 1.59 8.73
CA GLN A 329 16.27 2.82 9.18
C GLN A 329 15.93 2.75 10.66
N ASP A 330 15.49 1.60 11.19
CA ASP A 330 15.27 1.41 12.63
C ASP A 330 16.51 1.78 13.48
N PHE A 331 17.71 1.46 13.00
CA PHE A 331 18.97 1.79 13.67
C PHE A 331 19.47 3.20 13.32
N LEU A 332 19.42 3.63 12.06
CA LEU A 332 19.93 4.93 11.64
C LEU A 332 19.09 6.09 12.19
N LEU A 333 17.80 5.86 12.48
CA LEU A 333 16.94 6.84 13.16
C LEU A 333 17.11 6.83 14.68
N ASP A 334 17.89 5.90 15.24
CA ASP A 334 18.19 5.86 16.68
C ASP A 334 19.06 7.04 17.11
N ALA A 335 18.90 7.44 18.37
CA ALA A 335 19.66 8.52 18.99
C ALA A 335 21.17 8.30 18.81
N GLY A 336 21.85 9.22 18.13
CA GLY A 336 23.29 9.17 17.89
C GLY A 336 23.74 8.59 16.53
N LEU A 337 22.86 7.93 15.76
CA LEU A 337 23.18 7.48 14.38
C LEU A 337 22.57 8.36 13.28
N GLN A 338 21.64 9.27 13.63
CA GLN A 338 20.86 10.10 12.69
C GLN A 338 21.71 10.91 11.71
N HIS A 339 22.89 11.38 12.10
CA HIS A 339 23.81 12.12 11.23
C HIS A 339 24.35 11.28 10.06
N LEU A 340 24.27 9.94 10.10
CA LEU A 340 24.62 9.06 8.98
C LEU A 340 23.51 9.00 7.93
N PHE A 341 22.31 9.49 8.25
CA PHE A 341 21.13 9.35 7.41
C PHE A 341 21.25 10.08 6.06
N PRO A 342 21.76 11.34 5.99
CA PRO A 342 22.04 12.01 4.72
C PRO A 342 22.90 11.18 3.76
N ALA A 343 24.04 10.68 4.23
CA ALA A 343 24.97 9.90 3.41
C ALA A 343 24.37 8.54 2.99
N TYR A 344 23.59 7.90 3.87
CA TYR A 344 22.85 6.67 3.53
C TYR A 344 21.81 6.90 2.42
N MET A 345 21.06 7.98 2.52
CA MET A 345 20.02 8.32 1.55
C MET A 345 20.61 8.72 0.19
N LEU A 346 21.75 9.41 0.20
CA LEU A 346 22.51 9.70 -1.02
C LEU A 346 23.00 8.43 -1.72
N LEU A 347 23.59 7.49 -0.98
CA LEU A 347 23.99 6.18 -1.50
C LEU A 347 22.77 5.42 -2.07
N THR A 348 21.64 5.47 -1.37
CA THR A 348 20.40 4.83 -1.80
C THR A 348 19.90 5.41 -3.12
N ALA A 349 19.85 6.73 -3.28
CA ALA A 349 19.46 7.38 -4.53
C ALA A 349 20.36 6.93 -5.69
N ALA A 350 21.67 6.96 -5.47
CA ALA A 350 22.68 6.63 -6.46
C ALA A 350 22.60 5.16 -6.93
N VAL A 351 22.35 4.22 -6.01
CA VAL A 351 22.12 2.80 -6.33
C VAL A 351 20.82 2.63 -7.12
N ILE A 352 19.73 3.22 -6.66
CA ILE A 352 18.39 3.00 -7.23
C ILE A 352 18.30 3.52 -8.67
N THR A 353 18.78 4.73 -8.92
CA THR A 353 18.65 5.38 -10.24
C THR A 353 19.57 4.77 -11.29
N LYS A 354 20.73 4.20 -10.89
CA LYS A 354 21.69 3.61 -11.83
C LYS A 354 21.49 2.11 -12.07
N THR A 355 21.04 1.33 -11.09
CA THR A 355 21.02 -0.15 -11.21
C THR A 355 20.06 -0.68 -12.30
N ARG A 356 18.90 -0.04 -12.54
CA ARG A 356 18.01 -0.44 -13.65
C ARG A 356 18.61 -0.06 -15.01
N GLY A 357 19.33 1.07 -15.09
CA GLY A 357 19.75 1.69 -16.35
C GLY A 357 18.58 2.35 -17.09
N THR A 358 18.86 3.03 -18.20
CA THR A 358 17.83 3.78 -18.96
C THR A 358 17.36 3.07 -20.23
N ASP A 359 18.02 1.96 -20.61
CA ASP A 359 17.68 1.19 -21.81
C ASP A 359 16.20 0.79 -21.86
N ALA A 360 15.62 0.88 -23.05
CA ALA A 360 14.25 0.46 -23.30
C ALA A 360 14.13 -1.07 -23.14
N ARG A 361 13.05 -1.51 -22.50
CA ARG A 361 12.75 -2.94 -22.30
C ARG A 361 11.33 -3.23 -22.75
N VAL A 362 11.14 -4.36 -23.45
CA VAL A 362 9.82 -4.82 -23.85
C VAL A 362 9.55 -6.16 -23.19
N ASP A 363 8.46 -6.26 -22.43
CA ASP A 363 7.98 -7.53 -21.88
C ASP A 363 6.45 -7.52 -21.74
N TYR A 364 5.91 -8.63 -21.22
CA TYR A 364 4.54 -8.73 -20.74
C TYR A 364 4.28 -7.72 -19.63
N GLU A 365 3.05 -7.21 -19.55
CA GLU A 365 2.66 -6.21 -18.54
C GLU A 365 3.04 -6.68 -17.13
N ASN A 366 2.66 -7.89 -16.76
CA ASN A 366 2.87 -8.47 -15.44
C ASN A 366 4.35 -8.70 -15.12
N HIS A 367 5.22 -8.74 -16.14
CA HIS A 367 6.66 -8.94 -16.00
C HIS A 367 7.46 -7.63 -15.87
N ILE A 368 6.84 -6.46 -16.02
CA ILE A 368 7.57 -5.18 -15.87
C ILE A 368 6.89 -4.20 -14.94
N THR A 369 5.59 -4.36 -14.65
CA THR A 369 4.87 -3.46 -13.73
C THR A 369 4.93 -3.91 -12.26
N HIS A 370 5.18 -5.20 -11.97
CA HIS A 370 5.25 -5.74 -10.59
C HIS A 370 6.68 -5.74 -10.03
N TYR A 371 7.34 -4.59 -9.97
CA TYR A 371 8.72 -4.52 -9.48
C TYR A 371 8.85 -4.44 -7.96
N GLN A 372 7.76 -4.22 -7.21
CA GLN A 372 7.80 -4.24 -5.74
C GLN A 372 7.67 -5.68 -5.22
N VAL A 373 8.76 -6.20 -4.66
CA VAL A 373 8.86 -7.60 -4.23
C VAL A 373 8.66 -7.80 -2.72
N GLY A 374 8.60 -6.70 -1.96
CA GLY A 374 8.18 -6.72 -0.56
C GLY A 374 7.93 -5.32 -0.01
N PHE A 375 7.55 -5.27 1.26
CA PHE A 375 7.19 -4.04 1.99
C PHE A 375 7.89 -4.02 3.36
N PRO A 376 8.40 -2.88 3.84
CA PRO A 376 8.87 -2.77 5.23
C PRO A 376 7.71 -2.98 6.22
N LYS A 377 7.99 -3.43 7.44
CA LYS A 377 6.97 -3.53 8.50
C LYS A 377 6.81 -2.23 9.28
N SER A 378 7.86 -1.43 9.39
CA SER A 378 7.79 -0.10 10.00
C SER A 378 7.62 0.94 8.89
N LEU A 379 6.37 1.18 8.48
CA LEU A 379 6.04 2.11 7.39
C LEU A 379 4.89 3.03 7.79
N ARG A 380 5.09 4.31 7.55
CA ARG A 380 4.02 5.30 7.43
C ARG A 380 3.92 5.66 5.95
N ASP A 381 2.78 5.32 5.34
CA ASP A 381 2.49 5.55 3.93
C ASP A 381 1.24 6.41 3.83
N VAL A 382 1.42 7.69 3.48
CA VAL A 382 0.34 8.66 3.32
C VAL A 382 0.16 8.98 1.85
N SER A 383 -1.04 8.75 1.32
CA SER A 383 -1.39 9.11 -0.06
C SER A 383 -2.15 10.43 -0.13
N TYR A 384 -1.73 11.29 -1.04
CA TYR A 384 -2.41 12.49 -1.48
C TYR A 384 -2.88 12.30 -2.92
N PHE A 385 -4.19 12.24 -3.12
CA PHE A 385 -4.84 12.18 -4.42
C PHE A 385 -5.23 13.57 -4.85
N ILE A 386 -4.48 14.11 -5.80
CA ILE A 386 -4.62 15.47 -6.30
C ILE A 386 -5.40 15.41 -7.63
N PRO A 387 -6.69 15.82 -7.66
CA PRO A 387 -7.39 15.99 -8.92
C PRO A 387 -6.78 17.16 -9.71
N VAL A 388 -6.47 16.91 -10.97
CA VAL A 388 -5.91 17.92 -11.88
C VAL A 388 -6.58 17.81 -13.24
N ASN A 389 -6.71 18.94 -13.94
CA ASN A 389 -7.04 18.89 -15.36
C ASN A 389 -5.87 18.28 -16.11
N LYS A 390 -6.16 17.51 -17.17
CA LYS A 390 -5.11 16.85 -17.96
C LYS A 390 -4.03 17.82 -18.43
N ALA A 391 -4.44 18.99 -18.93
CA ALA A 391 -3.55 20.01 -19.49
C ALA A 391 -2.65 20.72 -18.46
N GLU A 392 -2.93 20.57 -17.17
CA GLU A 392 -2.18 21.21 -16.08
C GLU A 392 -1.42 20.19 -15.23
N ALA A 393 -1.47 18.91 -15.62
CA ALA A 393 -0.97 17.81 -14.78
C ALA A 393 0.54 17.86 -14.56
N GLY A 394 1.32 18.15 -15.61
CA GLY A 394 2.78 18.28 -15.50
C GLY A 394 3.18 19.51 -14.71
N GLU A 395 2.58 20.68 -15.00
CA GLU A 395 2.80 21.91 -14.24
C GLU A 395 2.54 21.74 -12.73
N ILE A 396 1.38 21.21 -12.34
CA ILE A 396 1.02 21.02 -10.94
C ILE A 396 1.94 19.99 -10.28
N LEU A 397 2.25 18.89 -10.96
CA LEU A 397 3.21 17.90 -10.46
C LEU A 397 4.58 18.53 -10.22
N GLY A 398 5.05 19.39 -11.12
CA GLY A 398 6.32 20.10 -10.99
C GLY A 398 6.37 21.04 -9.79
N LYS A 399 5.30 21.79 -9.54
CA LYS A 399 5.16 22.65 -8.35
C LYS A 399 5.22 21.83 -7.06
N ILE A 400 4.49 20.72 -7.01
CA ILE A 400 4.48 19.83 -5.84
C ILE A 400 5.87 19.19 -5.63
N ALA A 401 6.51 18.70 -6.69
CA ALA A 401 7.84 18.13 -6.63
C ALA A 401 8.86 19.14 -6.08
N LYS A 402 8.81 20.39 -6.56
CA LYS A 402 9.67 21.47 -6.08
C LYS A 402 9.43 21.77 -4.59
N LYS A 403 8.17 21.91 -4.18
CA LYS A 403 7.81 22.17 -2.78
C LYS A 403 8.31 21.07 -1.86
N VAL A 404 8.15 19.81 -2.26
CA VAL A 404 8.64 18.66 -1.48
C VAL A 404 10.16 18.67 -1.38
N ASP A 405 10.89 18.97 -2.46
CA ASP A 405 12.36 19.07 -2.41
C ASP A 405 12.81 20.18 -1.46
N ASP A 406 12.17 21.36 -1.53
CA ASP A 406 12.47 22.51 -0.66
C ASP A 406 12.22 22.18 0.82
N MET A 407 11.08 21.57 1.14
CA MET A 407 10.75 21.17 2.52
C MET A 407 11.76 20.17 3.10
N LEU A 408 12.34 19.29 2.27
CA LEU A 408 13.37 18.34 2.72
C LEU A 408 14.70 19.04 2.98
N LEU A 409 15.05 20.06 2.19
CA LEU A 409 16.22 20.90 2.45
C LEU A 409 16.05 21.69 3.75
N GLU A 410 14.89 22.32 3.95
CA GLU A 410 14.55 23.08 5.17
C GLU A 410 14.53 22.18 6.42
N ALA A 411 14.03 20.94 6.31
CA ALA A 411 14.04 19.98 7.41
C ALA A 411 15.47 19.59 7.82
N ALA A 412 16.38 19.42 6.85
CA ALA A 412 17.77 19.07 7.13
C ALA A 412 18.51 20.16 7.94
N GLU A 413 18.16 21.44 7.75
CA GLU A 413 18.72 22.55 8.54
C GLU A 413 18.36 22.45 10.04
N GLN A 414 17.37 21.63 10.38
CA GLN A 414 16.89 21.38 11.74
C GLN A 414 17.22 19.96 12.23
N ASP A 415 18.12 19.25 11.54
CA ASP A 415 18.45 17.83 11.81
C ASP A 415 17.22 16.89 11.73
N GLU A 416 16.25 17.24 10.86
CA GLU A 416 15.06 16.45 10.61
C GLU A 416 15.06 15.78 9.23
N TYR A 417 14.48 14.60 9.17
CA TYR A 417 14.51 13.71 8.00
C TYR A 417 13.13 13.08 7.78
N PRO A 418 12.11 13.90 7.43
CA PRO A 418 10.71 13.48 7.48
C PRO A 418 10.37 12.38 6.47
N LEU A 419 11.10 12.27 5.35
CA LEU A 419 10.94 11.19 4.38
C LEU A 419 12.17 10.29 4.32
N THR A 420 11.96 9.00 4.59
CA THR A 420 13.06 8.04 4.70
C THR A 420 13.06 6.93 3.64
N TYR A 421 11.96 6.70 2.92
CA TYR A 421 11.92 5.71 1.83
C TYR A 421 11.85 6.38 0.46
N ALA A 422 10.71 6.98 0.12
CA ALA A 422 10.49 7.59 -1.19
C ALA A 422 9.19 8.40 -1.24
N MET A 423 9.12 9.33 -2.19
CA MET A 423 7.87 9.84 -2.72
C MET A 423 7.57 9.10 -4.03
N TYR A 424 6.37 8.56 -4.18
CA TYR A 424 5.92 7.93 -5.42
C TYR A 424 4.75 8.70 -6.02
N VAL A 425 4.71 8.83 -7.33
CA VAL A 425 3.60 9.44 -8.05
C VAL A 425 3.11 8.46 -9.11
N ARG A 426 1.79 8.28 -9.17
CA ARG A 426 1.10 7.59 -10.26
C ARG A 426 0.12 8.57 -10.91
N TYR A 427 -0.07 8.45 -12.22
CA TYR A 427 -1.01 9.28 -12.96
C TYR A 427 -2.12 8.43 -13.57
N LEU A 428 -3.36 8.66 -13.16
CA LEU A 428 -4.49 7.79 -13.54
C LEU A 428 -5.80 8.54 -13.80
N LYS A 429 -6.73 7.90 -14.52
CA LYS A 429 -8.10 8.42 -14.68
C LYS A 429 -8.88 8.31 -13.37
N GLY A 430 -8.72 7.21 -12.64
CA GLY A 430 -9.42 6.99 -11.38
C GLY A 430 -10.86 6.51 -11.57
N THR A 431 -11.55 6.26 -10.46
CA THR A 431 -12.91 5.69 -10.43
C THR A 431 -13.84 6.61 -9.66
N SER A 432 -15.02 6.89 -10.21
CA SER A 432 -16.06 7.66 -9.54
C SER A 432 -17.01 6.76 -8.75
N GLY A 433 -17.66 7.35 -7.74
CA GLY A 433 -18.67 6.71 -6.90
C GLY A 433 -18.17 6.34 -5.51
N GLY A 434 -19.12 6.25 -4.57
CA GLY A 434 -18.91 5.69 -3.24
C GLY A 434 -17.76 6.31 -2.47
N LEU A 435 -16.92 5.45 -1.91
CA LEU A 435 -15.75 5.84 -1.11
C LEU A 435 -14.48 5.99 -1.98
N SER A 436 -14.60 6.01 -3.31
CA SER A 436 -13.44 6.17 -4.16
C SER A 436 -12.87 7.59 -4.05
N ALA A 437 -11.69 7.68 -3.44
CA ALA A 437 -10.93 8.92 -3.33
C ALA A 437 -10.29 9.36 -4.67
N THR A 438 -10.52 8.62 -5.77
CA THR A 438 -9.94 8.88 -7.10
C THR A 438 -10.96 9.36 -8.13
N ALA A 439 -12.16 9.79 -7.71
CA ALA A 439 -13.19 10.28 -8.63
C ALA A 439 -12.70 11.49 -9.44
N THR A 440 -13.00 11.53 -10.74
CA THR A 440 -12.62 12.62 -11.67
C THR A 440 -13.71 12.88 -12.70
N GLY A 441 -13.84 14.15 -13.13
CA GLY A 441 -14.56 14.49 -14.38
C GLY A 441 -13.78 14.06 -15.63
N ASP A 442 -14.41 14.06 -16.81
CA ASP A 442 -13.85 13.47 -18.04
C ASP A 442 -12.42 13.95 -18.40
N ASP A 443 -12.19 15.27 -18.34
CA ASP A 443 -10.89 15.89 -18.64
C ASP A 443 -9.92 15.93 -17.45
N GLN A 444 -10.33 15.41 -16.29
CA GLN A 444 -9.52 15.35 -15.09
C GLN A 444 -8.83 14.01 -14.91
N ARG A 445 -7.69 14.04 -14.21
CA ARG A 445 -6.89 12.90 -13.78
C ARG A 445 -6.51 13.07 -12.32
N ILE A 446 -5.99 12.00 -11.74
CA ILE A 446 -5.44 12.00 -10.39
C ILE A 446 -3.92 11.89 -10.50
N LEU A 447 -3.21 12.80 -9.85
CA LEU A 447 -1.85 12.54 -9.37
C LEU A 447 -1.98 11.87 -8.01
N ALA A 448 -1.66 10.57 -7.96
CA ALA A 448 -1.65 9.80 -6.73
C ALA A 448 -0.24 9.82 -6.16
N ILE A 449 -0.03 10.65 -5.14
CA ILE A 449 1.27 10.96 -4.54
C ILE A 449 1.37 10.27 -3.19
N ASP A 450 2.22 9.27 -3.08
CA ASP A 450 2.49 8.53 -1.84
C ASP A 450 3.76 9.10 -1.20
N MET A 451 3.65 9.56 0.05
CA MET A 451 4.78 9.93 0.91
C MET A 451 5.07 8.77 1.84
N VAL A 452 6.21 8.12 1.64
CA VAL A 452 6.56 6.87 2.30
C VAL A 452 7.77 7.08 3.21
N THR A 453 7.58 6.83 4.50
CA THR A 453 8.59 7.11 5.52
C THR A 453 8.51 6.11 6.68
N HIS A 454 9.53 6.10 7.52
CA HIS A 454 9.53 5.37 8.78
C HIS A 454 8.59 6.08 9.78
N PRO A 455 7.77 5.37 10.57
CA PRO A 455 6.85 6.00 11.52
C PRO A 455 7.52 6.98 12.51
N ASP A 456 8.77 6.72 12.87
CA ASP A 456 9.56 7.57 13.79
C ASP A 456 10.45 8.60 13.07
N ALA A 457 10.22 8.88 11.78
CA ALA A 457 11.00 9.85 11.03
C ALA A 457 10.92 11.26 11.67
N PRO A 458 12.05 11.88 12.04
CA PRO A 458 12.05 13.18 12.69
C PRO A 458 11.49 14.24 11.73
N GLY A 459 10.57 15.08 12.22
CA GLY A 459 9.93 16.13 11.43
C GLY A 459 8.70 15.72 10.64
N ILE A 460 8.29 14.44 10.64
CA ILE A 460 7.18 13.97 9.79
C ILE A 460 5.86 14.70 10.04
N GLN A 461 5.53 14.99 11.31
CA GLN A 461 4.31 15.73 11.63
C GLN A 461 4.29 17.11 10.97
N ARG A 462 5.37 17.89 11.16
CA ARG A 462 5.49 19.23 10.58
C ARG A 462 5.45 19.18 9.06
N PHE A 463 6.16 18.22 8.46
CA PHE A 463 6.14 18.00 7.00
C PHE A 463 4.72 17.74 6.47
N GLU A 464 3.92 16.91 7.14
CA GLU A 464 2.54 16.62 6.73
C GLU A 464 1.62 17.85 6.86
N GLU A 465 1.73 18.59 7.97
CA GLU A 465 0.93 19.79 8.23
C GLU A 465 1.24 20.89 7.19
N GLU A 466 2.51 21.13 6.92
CA GLU A 466 2.95 22.11 5.92
C GLU A 466 2.57 21.71 4.49
N LEU A 467 2.69 20.42 4.14
CA LEU A 467 2.33 19.95 2.81
C LEU A 467 0.81 20.02 2.58
N LEU A 468 0.00 19.70 3.60
CA LEU A 468 -1.45 19.91 3.55
C LEU A 468 -1.81 21.39 3.40
N ALA A 469 -1.15 22.28 4.15
CA ALA A 469 -1.37 23.72 4.03
C ALA A 469 -1.04 24.21 2.62
N TYR A 470 0.09 23.77 2.05
CA TYR A 470 0.47 24.07 0.68
C TYR A 470 -0.61 23.69 -0.35
N PHE A 471 -1.17 22.49 -0.25
CA PHE A 471 -2.24 22.07 -1.15
C PHE A 471 -3.48 22.96 -1.04
N ASN A 472 -3.93 23.25 0.17
CA ASN A 472 -5.16 24.00 0.40
C ASN A 472 -5.01 25.50 0.13
N ASP A 473 -3.94 26.11 0.63
CA ASP A 473 -3.80 27.56 0.71
C ASP A 473 -3.08 28.14 -0.50
N GLU A 474 -2.10 27.42 -1.06
CA GLU A 474 -1.31 27.88 -2.21
C GLU A 474 -1.81 27.32 -3.54
N LEU A 475 -2.12 26.02 -3.60
CA LEU A 475 -2.65 25.40 -4.82
C LEU A 475 -4.17 25.48 -4.95
N GLY A 476 -4.90 25.73 -3.86
CA GLY A 476 -6.37 25.72 -3.86
C GLY A 476 -6.97 24.34 -4.18
N ILE A 477 -6.20 23.26 -3.96
CA ILE A 477 -6.62 21.88 -4.23
C ILE A 477 -6.81 21.17 -2.91
N LYS A 478 -8.03 20.71 -2.63
CA LYS A 478 -8.30 19.82 -1.50
C LYS A 478 -7.81 18.41 -1.82
N PRO A 479 -6.76 17.89 -1.16
CA PRO A 479 -6.31 16.52 -1.39
C PRO A 479 -7.35 15.53 -0.90
N ARG A 480 -7.40 14.37 -1.55
CA ARG A 480 -8.10 13.18 -1.04
C ARG A 480 -7.10 12.14 -0.58
N HIS A 481 -7.52 11.20 0.27
CA HIS A 481 -6.59 10.23 0.84
C HIS A 481 -7.03 8.79 0.59
N HIS A 482 -6.06 7.89 0.50
CA HIS A 482 -6.29 6.47 0.21
C HIS A 482 -6.88 5.77 1.46
N PRO A 483 -8.12 5.23 1.44
CA PRO A 483 -8.78 4.64 2.62
C PRO A 483 -8.03 3.47 3.25
N GLY A 484 -7.26 2.73 2.46
CA GLY A 484 -6.43 1.61 2.92
C GLY A 484 -5.07 1.95 3.55
N LYS A 485 -4.74 3.23 3.75
CA LYS A 485 -3.41 3.71 4.17
C LYS A 485 -3.47 4.63 5.41
N ASN A 486 -2.35 5.23 5.81
CA ASN A 486 -2.31 6.23 6.86
C ASN A 486 -2.89 7.57 6.37
N PHE A 487 -3.42 8.36 7.30
CA PHE A 487 -3.80 9.75 7.03
C PHE A 487 -2.75 10.70 7.58
N PRO A 488 -2.53 11.84 6.89
CA PRO A 488 -1.64 12.87 7.41
C PRO A 488 -2.21 13.48 8.70
N THR A 489 -1.32 14.11 9.45
CA THR A 489 -1.70 14.86 10.65
C THR A 489 -2.78 15.89 10.32
N GLY A 490 -3.87 15.88 11.10
CA GLY A 490 -5.03 16.76 10.89
C GLY A 490 -6.17 16.14 10.07
N VAL A 491 -5.99 14.96 9.48
CA VAL A 491 -7.04 14.20 8.77
C VAL A 491 -7.38 12.93 9.54
N TYR A 492 -8.66 12.72 9.84
CA TYR A 492 -9.10 11.71 10.79
C TYR A 492 -10.19 10.78 10.24
N ASN A 493 -11.07 11.26 9.37
CA ASN A 493 -12.16 10.47 8.81
C ASN A 493 -12.42 10.78 7.33
N TYR A 494 -13.33 10.04 6.68
CA TYR A 494 -13.58 10.23 5.25
C TYR A 494 -14.30 11.55 4.94
N ALA A 495 -15.06 12.11 5.88
CA ALA A 495 -15.73 13.40 5.69
C ALA A 495 -14.73 14.57 5.66
N ASP A 496 -13.52 14.40 6.20
CA ASP A 496 -12.46 15.42 6.11
C ASP A 496 -12.05 15.68 4.66
N PHE A 497 -12.06 14.67 3.80
CA PHE A 497 -11.49 14.76 2.45
C PHE A 497 -12.42 14.36 1.31
N LEU A 498 -13.40 13.49 1.52
CA LEU A 498 -14.39 13.17 0.50
C LEU A 498 -15.42 14.31 0.35
N ASP A 499 -16.07 14.31 -0.81
CA ASP A 499 -17.20 15.19 -1.08
C ASP A 499 -18.41 14.79 -0.21
N ALA A 500 -19.10 15.79 0.35
CA ALA A 500 -20.19 15.55 1.29
C ALA A 500 -21.40 14.86 0.61
N ASP A 501 -21.76 15.30 -0.59
CA ASP A 501 -22.88 14.74 -1.34
C ASP A 501 -22.58 13.29 -1.76
N ALA A 502 -21.34 13.01 -2.19
CA ALA A 502 -20.90 11.65 -2.50
C ALA A 502 -20.96 10.72 -1.28
N LEU A 503 -20.60 11.22 -0.09
CA LEU A 503 -20.66 10.46 1.15
C LEU A 503 -22.10 10.21 1.60
N ASP A 504 -22.99 11.19 1.46
CA ASP A 504 -24.42 11.04 1.73
C ASP A 504 -25.07 10.06 0.75
N GLU A 505 -24.74 10.14 -0.54
CA GLU A 505 -25.20 9.16 -1.54
C GLU A 505 -24.76 7.74 -1.18
N TYR A 506 -23.52 7.58 -0.68
CA TYR A 506 -23.02 6.29 -0.22
C TYR A 506 -23.78 5.77 1.00
N ARG A 507 -24.02 6.61 2.01
CA ARG A 507 -24.79 6.25 3.21
C ARG A 507 -26.20 5.81 2.82
N ASP A 508 -26.85 6.53 1.92
CA ASP A 508 -28.18 6.23 1.40
C ASP A 508 -28.23 4.91 0.62
N ALA A 509 -27.26 4.67 -0.27
CA ALA A 509 -27.12 3.42 -0.99
C ALA A 509 -26.89 2.24 -0.03
N LEU A 510 -26.10 2.45 1.01
CA LEU A 510 -25.82 1.44 2.02
C LEU A 510 -27.07 1.12 2.85
N THR A 511 -27.84 2.13 3.26
CA THR A 511 -29.13 1.92 3.95
C THR A 511 -30.09 1.12 3.07
N ARG A 512 -30.16 1.40 1.76
CA ARG A 512 -30.97 0.59 0.82
C ARG A 512 -30.46 -0.84 0.68
N TRP A 513 -29.15 -1.04 0.62
CA TRP A 513 -28.54 -2.38 0.58
C TRP A 513 -28.97 -3.23 1.78
N TYR A 514 -28.97 -2.63 2.97
CA TYR A 514 -29.43 -3.22 4.23
C TYR A 514 -30.95 -3.12 4.46
N LYS A 515 -31.70 -2.55 3.52
CA LYS A 515 -33.15 -2.28 3.56
C LYS A 515 -33.58 -1.17 4.53
N ASN A 516 -32.92 -1.00 5.67
CA ASN A 516 -33.20 0.07 6.65
C ASN A 516 -32.00 0.36 7.57
N GLU A 517 -32.07 1.47 8.29
CA GLU A 517 -31.01 1.94 9.21
C GLU A 517 -30.77 0.98 10.37
N GLU A 518 -31.81 0.35 10.91
CA GLU A 518 -31.69 -0.62 12.01
C GLU A 518 -30.85 -1.83 11.59
N SER A 519 -31.10 -2.36 10.39
CA SER A 519 -30.35 -3.49 9.83
C SER A 519 -28.90 -3.09 9.53
N LEU A 520 -28.69 -1.87 9.01
CA LEU A 520 -27.36 -1.31 8.80
C LEU A 520 -26.58 -1.21 10.12
N ALA A 521 -27.17 -0.62 11.16
CA ALA A 521 -26.54 -0.47 12.46
C ALA A 521 -26.19 -1.82 13.11
N ASN A 522 -27.04 -2.83 12.91
CA ASN A 522 -26.85 -4.20 13.41
C ASN A 522 -25.88 -5.05 12.58
N SER A 523 -25.41 -4.55 11.44
CA SER A 523 -24.48 -5.28 10.59
C SER A 523 -23.15 -5.57 11.31
N PRO A 524 -22.61 -6.81 11.24
CA PRO A 524 -21.30 -7.15 11.79
C PRO A 524 -20.14 -6.55 10.97
N PHE A 525 -20.42 -6.04 9.76
CA PHE A 525 -19.43 -5.47 8.85
C PHE A 525 -19.17 -3.99 9.11
N ILE A 526 -20.11 -3.31 9.78
CA ILE A 526 -19.94 -1.94 10.28
C ILE A 526 -19.24 -2.02 11.64
N THR A 527 -17.92 -2.13 11.58
CA THR A 527 -17.05 -2.11 12.77
C THR A 527 -17.06 -0.72 13.40
N PRO A 528 -16.69 -0.56 14.69
CA PRO A 528 -16.55 0.76 15.30
C PRO A 528 -15.66 1.71 14.47
N TYR A 529 -14.54 1.20 13.95
CA TYR A 529 -13.69 1.98 13.06
C TYR A 529 -14.43 2.44 11.80
N MET A 530 -15.10 1.54 11.08
CA MET A 530 -15.83 1.94 9.87
C MET A 530 -17.01 2.87 10.16
N ASN A 531 -17.63 2.73 11.33
CA ASN A 531 -18.65 3.66 11.80
C ASN A 531 -18.06 5.07 11.91
N ASP A 532 -16.93 5.20 12.59
CA ASP A 532 -16.24 6.48 12.78
C ASP A 532 -15.78 7.06 11.44
N MET A 533 -15.22 6.25 10.55
CA MET A 533 -14.73 6.72 9.26
C MET A 533 -15.82 7.27 8.33
N VAL A 534 -17.01 6.67 8.34
CA VAL A 534 -18.07 6.95 7.33
C VAL A 534 -19.19 7.82 7.87
N PHE A 535 -19.55 7.71 9.14
CA PHE A 535 -20.79 8.29 9.68
C PHE A 535 -20.57 9.45 10.66
N THR A 536 -19.32 9.83 10.93
CA THR A 536 -19.02 10.98 11.79
C THR A 536 -18.75 12.25 10.98
N PRO A 537 -18.97 13.44 11.57
CA PRO A 537 -18.68 14.70 10.90
C PRO A 537 -17.17 14.95 10.74
N PRO A 538 -16.76 15.88 9.86
CA PRO A 538 -15.36 16.29 9.73
C PRO A 538 -14.73 16.68 11.07
N GLY A 539 -13.47 16.33 11.28
CA GLY A 539 -12.70 16.60 12.49
C GLY A 539 -12.98 15.67 13.67
N TYR A 540 -13.97 14.77 13.59
CA TYR A 540 -14.14 13.72 14.59
C TYR A 540 -12.93 12.79 14.57
N LYS A 541 -12.29 12.61 15.74
CA LYS A 541 -11.08 11.81 15.91
C LYS A 541 -11.47 10.40 16.40
N PRO A 542 -11.41 9.35 15.55
CA PRO A 542 -11.73 7.99 15.97
C PRO A 542 -10.79 7.53 17.07
N GLU A 543 -11.30 6.89 18.12
CA GLU A 543 -10.47 6.38 19.23
C GLU A 543 -9.37 5.43 18.72
N ALA A 544 -9.65 4.68 17.65
CA ALA A 544 -8.68 3.78 17.01
C ALA A 544 -7.54 4.51 16.28
N LEU A 545 -7.71 5.80 15.96
CA LEU A 545 -6.70 6.69 15.39
C LEU A 545 -6.16 7.70 16.40
N VAL A 546 -6.74 7.77 17.60
CA VAL A 546 -6.14 8.50 18.73
C VAL A 546 -4.89 7.73 19.13
N GLU A 547 -3.76 8.17 18.58
CA GLU A 547 -2.44 7.75 19.01
C GLU A 547 -2.35 7.96 20.53
N PRO A 548 -1.81 7.01 21.31
CA PRO A 548 -1.53 7.22 22.73
C PRO A 548 -0.40 8.23 22.89
N SER A 549 -0.67 9.51 22.57
CA SER A 549 0.29 10.56 22.28
C SER A 549 1.41 10.08 21.36
N LEU A 550 1.62 10.74 20.22
CA LEU A 550 3.00 11.07 19.89
C LEU A 550 3.53 11.83 21.12
N LYS A 551 4.05 11.09 22.11
CA LYS A 551 5.23 11.57 22.78
C LYS A 551 6.10 11.95 21.60
N GLU A 552 6.46 13.23 21.49
CA GLU A 552 7.72 13.55 20.83
C GLU A 552 8.63 12.37 21.14
N PRO A 553 9.14 11.62 20.16
CA PRO A 553 10.21 10.73 20.47
C PRO A 553 11.30 11.67 20.93
N LEU A 554 11.37 11.92 22.25
CA LEU A 554 12.63 12.11 22.91
C LEU A 554 13.47 10.99 22.31
N PRO A 555 14.60 11.31 21.66
CA PRO A 555 15.48 10.31 21.07
C PRO A 555 15.99 9.44 22.24
N GLY A 556 15.18 8.45 22.60
CA GLY A 556 15.50 7.43 23.56
C GLY A 556 16.23 6.38 22.77
N GLN A 557 17.47 6.11 23.16
CA GLN A 557 18.27 5.00 22.64
C GLN A 557 17.41 3.73 22.61
N LYS A 558 16.87 3.38 21.43
CA LYS A 558 16.15 2.12 21.22
C LYS A 558 17.13 0.96 21.32
N HIS A 559 18.37 1.22 20.93
CA HIS A 559 19.47 0.27 20.94
C HIS A 559 20.64 0.81 21.77
N THR A 560 21.29 -0.11 22.48
CA THR A 560 22.53 0.15 23.22
C THR A 560 23.67 0.54 22.27
N ASP A 561 24.71 1.23 22.77
CA ASP A 561 25.90 1.56 21.97
C ASP A 561 26.55 0.29 21.37
N GLU A 562 26.56 -0.83 22.11
CA GLU A 562 27.02 -2.13 21.61
C GLU A 562 26.19 -2.65 20.44
N GLU A 563 24.87 -2.56 20.51
CA GLU A 563 23.98 -2.96 19.42
C GLU A 563 24.18 -2.09 18.18
N ARG A 564 24.32 -0.77 18.37
CA ARG A 564 24.62 0.19 17.30
C ARG A 564 25.98 -0.10 16.66
N ALA A 565 27.03 -0.34 17.43
CA ALA A 565 28.35 -0.71 16.90
C ALA A 565 28.33 -2.02 16.12
N ARG A 566 27.67 -3.07 16.65
CA ARG A 566 27.49 -4.36 15.95
C ARG A 566 26.68 -4.22 14.66
N PHE A 567 25.69 -3.33 14.65
CA PHE A 567 24.90 -3.00 13.47
C PHE A 567 25.78 -2.33 12.40
N LEU A 568 26.54 -1.30 12.76
CA LEU A 568 27.43 -0.60 11.83
C LEU A 568 28.46 -1.54 11.19
N ASP A 569 29.02 -2.50 11.95
CA ASP A 569 29.92 -3.52 11.39
C ASP A 569 29.27 -4.38 10.30
N LYS A 570 28.03 -4.82 10.54
CA LYS A 570 27.27 -5.59 9.55
C LYS A 570 26.90 -4.74 8.34
N LEU A 571 26.49 -3.49 8.57
CA LEU A 571 26.12 -2.55 7.52
C LEU A 571 27.28 -2.23 6.60
N VAL A 572 28.46 -1.89 7.16
CA VAL A 572 29.69 -1.64 6.39
C VAL A 572 30.07 -2.84 5.54
N LYS A 573 29.98 -4.06 6.09
CA LYS A 573 30.26 -5.28 5.32
C LYS A 573 29.30 -5.46 4.15
N ALA A 574 28.00 -5.29 4.39
CA ALA A 574 26.98 -5.43 3.35
C ALA A 574 27.14 -4.39 2.23
N ILE A 575 27.43 -3.14 2.59
CA ILE A 575 27.59 -2.03 1.63
C ILE A 575 28.87 -2.16 0.82
N ARG A 576 29.96 -2.64 1.42
CA ARG A 576 31.22 -2.88 0.70
C ARG A 576 31.06 -3.88 -0.45
N ASP A 577 30.19 -4.88 -0.27
CA ASP A 577 29.92 -5.91 -1.27
C ASP A 577 28.85 -5.49 -2.30
N LEU A 578 28.34 -4.25 -2.22
CA LEU A 578 27.28 -3.75 -3.11
C LEU A 578 27.85 -3.47 -4.51
N PRO A 579 27.31 -4.10 -5.57
CA PRO A 579 27.78 -3.88 -6.93
C PRO A 579 27.34 -2.49 -7.42
N LEU A 580 28.30 -1.66 -7.82
CA LEU A 580 28.06 -0.30 -8.30
C LEU A 580 28.42 -0.16 -9.77
N ALA A 581 27.70 0.70 -10.47
CA ALA A 581 27.76 0.82 -11.92
C ALA A 581 28.99 1.59 -12.43
N ASP A 582 29.57 2.48 -11.62
CA ASP A 582 30.68 3.35 -11.99
C ASP A 582 31.53 3.80 -10.77
N ASP A 583 32.63 4.50 -11.05
CA ASP A 583 33.62 4.94 -10.05
C ASP A 583 33.09 6.06 -9.14
N HIS A 584 32.19 6.92 -9.62
CA HIS A 584 31.62 7.99 -8.79
C HIS A 584 30.73 7.40 -7.67
N LEU A 585 30.00 6.34 -7.98
CA LEU A 585 29.26 5.60 -6.97
C LEU A 585 30.17 4.96 -5.90
N ASN A 586 31.38 4.52 -6.29
CA ASN A 586 32.35 3.97 -5.34
C ASN A 586 32.77 5.04 -4.31
N GLU A 587 32.94 6.30 -4.72
CA GLU A 587 33.25 7.41 -3.80
C GLU A 587 32.13 7.64 -2.77
N ILE A 588 30.86 7.66 -3.22
CA ILE A 588 29.69 7.82 -2.33
C ILE A 588 29.65 6.67 -1.30
N ARG A 589 29.86 5.44 -1.76
CA ARG A 589 29.90 4.25 -0.90
C ARG A 589 31.03 4.33 0.12
N ASP A 590 32.23 4.67 -0.34
CA ASP A 590 33.43 4.68 0.49
C ASP A 590 33.34 5.79 1.56
N ASN A 591 32.77 6.95 1.21
CA ASN A 591 32.44 7.99 2.18
C ASN A 591 31.44 7.50 3.24
N PHE A 592 30.33 6.87 2.83
CA PHE A 592 29.36 6.33 3.79
C PHE A 592 29.99 5.30 4.75
N ILE A 593 30.89 4.46 4.23
CA ILE A 593 31.65 3.50 5.04
C ILE A 593 32.58 4.22 6.02
N GLU A 594 33.25 5.30 5.61
CA GLU A 594 34.11 6.11 6.46
C GLU A 594 33.34 6.76 7.63
N GLU A 595 32.18 7.36 7.34
CA GLU A 595 31.29 7.93 8.35
C GLU A 595 30.81 6.87 9.35
N CYS A 596 30.38 5.69 8.86
CA CYS A 596 30.00 4.56 9.72
C CYS A 596 31.15 4.12 10.63
N ASN A 597 32.37 4.01 10.11
CA ASN A 597 33.54 3.60 10.91
C ASN A 597 33.90 4.66 11.95
N THR A 598 33.82 5.95 11.60
CA THR A 598 34.05 7.06 12.52
C THR A 598 33.06 7.03 13.67
N MET A 599 31.77 6.84 13.37
CA MET A 599 30.73 6.75 14.39
C MET A 599 30.90 5.53 15.29
N LYS A 600 31.22 4.36 14.71
CA LYS A 600 31.50 3.15 15.48
C LYS A 600 32.66 3.35 16.48
N ASN A 601 33.72 4.05 16.08
CA ASN A 601 34.85 4.34 16.96
C ASN A 601 34.42 5.22 18.14
N ARG A 602 33.60 6.25 17.89
CA ARG A 602 33.03 7.12 18.95
C ARG A 602 32.19 6.34 19.96
N LEU A 603 31.28 5.49 19.48
CA LEU A 603 30.44 4.63 20.34
C LEU A 603 31.29 3.69 21.23
N SER A 604 32.43 3.24 20.73
CA SER A 604 33.35 2.37 21.47
C SER A 604 34.15 3.13 22.54
N GLU A 605 34.52 4.38 22.26
CA GLU A 605 35.23 5.26 23.21
C GLU A 605 34.32 5.71 24.36
N ASP A 606 33.06 6.04 24.08
CA ASP A 606 32.09 6.44 25.11
C ASP A 606 31.74 5.28 26.06
N THR A 607 31.69 4.05 25.54
CA THR A 607 31.47 2.84 26.36
C THR A 607 32.63 2.58 27.32
N LEU A 608 33.87 2.86 26.88
CA LEU A 608 35.09 2.72 27.71
C LEU A 608 35.25 3.85 28.75
N ALA A 609 34.67 5.03 28.50
CA ALA A 609 34.70 6.16 29.42
C ALA A 609 33.65 6.04 30.57
N LEU A 610 32.62 5.22 30.39
CA LEU A 610 31.55 4.97 31.36
C LEU A 610 31.77 3.69 32.21
N SER A 611 32.75 2.86 31.86
CA SER A 611 33.21 1.68 32.61
C SER A 611 34.38 1.99 33.53
#